data_AF-A0A950PBD1-F1
#
_entry.id   AF-A0A950PBD1-F1
#
_cell.length_a   1.000
_cell.length_b   1.000
_cell.length_c   1.000
_cell.angle_alpha   90.00
_cell.angle_beta   90.00
_cell.angle_gamma   90.00
#
_symmetry.space_group_name_H-M   'P 1'
#
loop_
_entity.id
_entity.type
_entity.pdbx_description
1 polymer ?
#
loop_
_entity_poly.entity_id
_entity_poly.type
_entity_poly.pdbx_seq_one_letter_code
_entity_poly.pdbx_strand_id
1 'polypeptide(L)'
;ASLPIEKVFTATTRNDSQTVSRVLSHEIIEMVVNPYIARRQVIAPDTYLVEVGDPVHLDRLGYQKLGVLVSNFVTPAYYRLTTDTRYDMRALLTAPCPTLVSGGVLSKLVNGALQLVQAPASTPLEIDQMRINPGSRRDRWQMGQQNWRNSLR
;
A
#
# COMPACT_ATOMS: atom_id res chain seq x y z
N ALA A 1 -9.03 22.95 1.97
CA ALA A 1 -8.11 21.79 2.14
C ALA A 1 -7.06 21.86 1.04
N SER A 2 -5.78 21.56 1.35
CA SER A 2 -4.74 21.44 0.33
C SER A 2 -4.97 20.23 -0.57
N LEU A 3 -4.40 20.23 -1.77
CA LEU A 3 -4.39 19.04 -2.63
C LEU A 3 -3.62 17.89 -1.95
N PRO A 4 -4.01 16.63 -2.20
CA PRO A 4 -3.29 15.46 -1.69
C PRO A 4 -1.93 15.40 -2.38
N ILE A 5 -0.88 15.06 -1.63
CA ILE A 5 0.49 14.96 -2.12
C ILE A 5 0.99 13.56 -1.82
N GLU A 6 1.61 12.94 -2.81
CA GLU A 6 2.36 11.68 -2.70
C GLU A 6 3.82 11.92 -3.08
N LYS A 7 4.75 11.15 -2.49
CA LYS A 7 6.18 11.31 -2.76
C LYS A 7 6.83 9.96 -3.02
N VAL A 8 7.68 9.92 -4.03
CA VAL A 8 8.54 8.77 -4.35
C VAL A 8 9.99 9.18 -4.14
N PHE A 9 10.66 8.56 -3.16
CA PHE A 9 12.05 8.86 -2.83
C PHE A 9 12.98 7.90 -3.58
N THR A 10 13.38 8.28 -4.79
CA THR A 10 14.10 7.38 -5.71
C THR A 10 15.41 6.82 -5.15
N ALA A 11 16.17 7.60 -4.38
CA ALA A 11 17.40 7.15 -3.73
C ALA A 11 17.10 6.09 -2.66
N THR A 12 16.16 6.37 -1.75
CA THR A 12 15.71 5.41 -0.72
C THR A 12 15.18 4.14 -1.35
N THR A 13 14.30 4.25 -2.35
CA THR A 13 13.76 3.11 -3.10
C THR A 13 14.87 2.20 -3.65
N ARG A 14 15.92 2.77 -4.23
CA ARG A 14 17.05 1.98 -4.75
C ARG A 14 17.88 1.36 -3.62
N ASN A 15 18.11 2.09 -2.54
CA ASN A 15 18.85 1.59 -1.38
C ASN A 15 18.12 0.41 -0.70
N ASP A 16 16.79 0.44 -0.71
CA ASP A 16 15.94 -0.65 -0.22
C ASP A 16 15.78 -1.78 -1.24
N SER A 17 16.57 -1.80 -2.32
CA SER A 17 16.52 -2.81 -3.39
C SER A 17 15.14 -2.96 -4.02
N GLN A 18 14.42 -1.84 -4.17
CA GLN A 18 13.11 -1.78 -4.81
C GLN A 18 13.18 -1.08 -6.18
N THR A 19 12.26 -1.43 -7.06
CA THR A 19 12.17 -0.86 -8.40
C THR A 19 11.36 0.44 -8.37
N VAL A 20 11.99 1.54 -8.82
CA VAL A 20 11.39 2.88 -8.82
C VAL A 20 10.07 2.96 -9.59
N SER A 21 9.98 2.35 -10.77
CA SER A 21 8.74 2.38 -11.57
C SER A 21 7.58 1.66 -10.88
N ARG A 22 7.87 0.61 -10.11
CA ARG A 22 6.87 -0.09 -9.32
C ARG A 22 6.40 0.76 -8.13
N VAL A 23 7.32 1.34 -7.35
CA VAL A 23 6.95 2.27 -6.26
C VAL A 23 6.12 3.42 -6.82
N LEU A 24 6.56 4.04 -7.92
CA LEU A 24 5.83 5.15 -8.52
C LEU A 24 4.41 4.77 -8.96
N SER A 25 4.24 3.62 -9.62
CA SER A 25 2.90 3.18 -10.04
C SER A 25 2.02 2.75 -8.85
N HIS A 26 2.60 2.24 -7.76
CA HIS A 26 1.91 2.00 -6.48
C HIS A 26 1.36 3.32 -5.92
N GLU A 27 2.23 4.31 -5.77
CA GLU A 27 1.86 5.63 -5.23
C GLU A 27 0.77 6.32 -6.08
N ILE A 28 0.86 6.23 -7.41
CA ILE A 28 -0.15 6.79 -8.31
C ILE A 28 -1.50 6.11 -8.13
N ILE A 29 -1.56 4.77 -8.08
CA ILE A 29 -2.85 4.08 -7.99
C ILE A 29 -3.53 4.32 -6.63
N GLU A 30 -2.73 4.40 -5.56
CA GLU A 30 -3.23 4.77 -4.24
C GLU A 30 -3.83 6.17 -4.22
N MET A 31 -3.20 7.12 -4.93
CA MET A 31 -3.69 8.48 -5.08
C MET A 31 -4.96 8.57 -5.91
N VAL A 32 -5.11 7.72 -6.93
CA VAL A 32 -6.33 7.65 -7.74
C VAL A 32 -7.50 7.11 -6.93
N VAL A 33 -7.27 6.08 -6.10
CA VAL A 33 -8.36 5.39 -5.40
C VAL A 33 -8.71 6.07 -4.08
N ASN A 34 -7.74 6.47 -3.27
CA ASN A 34 -7.97 6.98 -1.92
C ASN A 34 -7.04 8.17 -1.58
N PRO A 35 -7.11 9.29 -2.31
CA PRO A 35 -6.13 10.39 -2.22
C PRO A 35 -5.99 11.01 -0.82
N TYR A 36 -7.04 10.95 0.00
CA TYR A 36 -7.08 11.58 1.33
C TYR A 36 -7.06 10.57 2.48
N ILE A 37 -6.85 9.27 2.20
CA ILE A 37 -6.89 8.21 3.22
C ILE A 37 -8.23 8.24 4.01
N ALA A 38 -9.32 8.48 3.29
CA ALA A 38 -10.66 8.64 3.86
C ALA A 38 -11.53 7.39 3.63
N ARG A 39 -11.23 6.61 2.59
CA ARG A 39 -11.97 5.37 2.29
C ARG A 39 -11.57 4.27 3.25
N ARG A 40 -12.58 3.63 3.83
CA ARG A 40 -12.45 2.58 4.85
C ARG A 40 -13.41 1.44 4.56
N GLN A 41 -13.03 0.23 4.95
CA GLN A 41 -13.88 -0.94 4.93
C GLN A 41 -14.01 -1.50 6.34
N VAL A 42 -15.23 -1.67 6.81
CA VAL A 42 -15.51 -2.31 8.10
C VAL A 42 -15.64 -3.81 7.87
N ILE A 43 -14.83 -4.59 8.58
CA ILE A 43 -14.86 -6.06 8.62
C ILE A 43 -14.81 -6.41 10.09
N ALA A 44 -15.98 -6.55 10.72
CA ALA A 44 -16.11 -6.60 12.17
C ALA A 44 -15.15 -7.65 12.79
N PRO A 45 -14.42 -7.30 13.87
CA PRO A 45 -14.54 -6.06 14.66
C PRO A 45 -13.70 -4.87 14.13
N ASP A 46 -13.08 -5.00 12.96
CA ASP A 46 -12.00 -4.15 12.52
C ASP A 46 -12.42 -3.16 11.42
N THR A 47 -11.67 -2.06 11.31
CA THR A 47 -11.80 -1.10 10.21
C THR A 47 -10.48 -0.99 9.46
N TYR A 48 -10.48 -1.30 8.18
CA TYR A 48 -9.31 -1.24 7.31
C TYR A 48 -9.33 0.01 6.45
N LEU A 49 -8.18 0.61 6.20
CA LEU A 49 -8.02 1.60 5.15
C LEU A 49 -8.06 0.91 3.79
N VAL A 50 -8.69 1.57 2.81
CA VAL A 50 -8.66 1.12 1.42
C VAL A 50 -7.38 1.65 0.78
N GLU A 51 -6.34 0.82 0.82
CA GLU A 51 -5.04 1.04 0.19
C GLU A 51 -4.83 -0.10 -0.81
N VAL A 52 -5.02 0.17 -2.11
CA VAL A 52 -5.20 -0.89 -3.11
C VAL A 52 -3.90 -1.58 -3.54
N GLY A 53 -2.75 -0.95 -3.38
CA GLY A 53 -1.44 -1.52 -3.68
C GLY A 53 -0.84 -2.27 -2.50
N ASP A 54 -1.13 -1.84 -1.27
CA ASP A 54 -0.55 -2.35 -0.01
C ASP A 54 -0.56 -3.89 0.13
N PRO A 55 -1.68 -4.59 -0.15
CA PRO A 55 -1.73 -6.05 -0.03
C PRO A 55 -0.76 -6.78 -0.96
N VAL A 56 -0.30 -6.14 -2.04
CA VAL A 56 0.45 -6.75 -3.14
C VAL A 56 1.64 -5.87 -3.61
N HIS A 57 2.26 -5.13 -2.70
CA HIS A 57 3.15 -4.02 -3.03
C HIS A 57 4.59 -4.41 -3.44
N LEU A 58 5.08 -5.60 -3.10
CA LEU A 58 6.48 -5.98 -3.35
C LEU A 58 6.82 -6.13 -4.85
N ASP A 59 8.10 -5.97 -5.20
CA ASP A 59 8.61 -6.10 -6.58
C ASP A 59 8.24 -7.42 -7.24
N ARG A 60 8.42 -8.55 -6.55
CA ARG A 60 8.04 -9.89 -7.07
C ARG A 60 6.53 -10.04 -7.29
N LEU A 61 5.73 -9.19 -6.65
CA LEU A 61 4.27 -9.16 -6.78
C LEU A 61 3.82 -8.23 -7.90
N GLY A 62 4.67 -7.36 -8.44
CA GLY A 62 4.38 -6.52 -9.61
C GLY A 62 4.27 -7.29 -10.94
N TYR A 63 3.95 -6.61 -12.03
CA TYR A 63 3.89 -7.20 -13.37
C TYR A 63 4.57 -6.32 -14.42
N GLN A 64 4.97 -6.93 -15.54
CA GLN A 64 5.59 -6.21 -16.65
C GLN A 64 4.52 -5.58 -17.54
N LYS A 65 4.68 -4.29 -17.86
CA LYS A 65 3.88 -3.59 -18.85
C LYS A 65 4.82 -2.82 -19.78
N LEU A 66 4.84 -3.20 -21.06
CA LEU A 66 5.72 -2.58 -22.07
C LEU A 66 7.21 -2.60 -21.64
N GLY A 67 7.66 -3.69 -21.02
CA GLY A 67 9.03 -3.85 -20.53
C GLY A 67 9.37 -3.10 -19.23
N VAL A 68 8.40 -2.45 -18.60
CA VAL A 68 8.56 -1.75 -17.31
C VAL A 68 7.82 -2.51 -16.22
N LEU A 69 8.49 -2.77 -15.09
CA LEU A 69 7.86 -3.33 -13.90
C LEU A 69 6.93 -2.29 -13.26
N VAL A 70 5.66 -2.62 -13.12
CA VAL A 70 4.64 -1.79 -12.48
C VAL A 70 4.00 -2.52 -11.29
N SER A 71 3.43 -1.75 -10.37
CA SER A 71 2.74 -2.25 -9.19
C SER A 71 1.55 -3.12 -9.57
N ASN A 72 1.37 -4.21 -8.83
CA ASN A 72 0.08 -4.87 -8.75
C ASN A 72 -0.87 -4.03 -7.87
N PHE A 73 -2.15 -4.35 -7.91
CA PHE A 73 -3.18 -3.71 -7.11
C PHE A 73 -4.37 -4.64 -6.95
N VAL A 74 -5.06 -4.52 -5.82
CA VAL A 74 -6.30 -5.23 -5.56
C VAL A 74 -7.46 -4.60 -6.33
N THR A 75 -8.40 -5.42 -6.77
CA THR A 75 -9.62 -4.99 -7.45
C THR A 75 -10.68 -4.57 -6.42
N PRO A 76 -11.79 -3.93 -6.83
CA PRO A 76 -12.89 -3.64 -5.92
C PRO A 76 -13.44 -4.86 -5.17
N ALA A 77 -13.33 -6.05 -5.76
CA ALA A 77 -13.79 -7.29 -5.15
C ALA A 77 -13.16 -7.57 -3.78
N TYR A 78 -11.88 -7.21 -3.64
CA TYR A 78 -11.11 -7.47 -2.43
C TYR A 78 -11.70 -6.75 -1.21
N TYR A 79 -12.09 -5.47 -1.36
CA TYR A 79 -12.71 -4.69 -0.29
C TYR A 79 -14.24 -4.81 -0.25
N ARG A 80 -14.89 -5.22 -1.35
CA ARG A 80 -16.34 -5.52 -1.37
C ARG A 80 -16.70 -6.89 -0.83
N LEU A 81 -15.71 -7.72 -0.50
CA LEU A 81 -15.89 -9.05 0.10
C LEU A 81 -16.68 -10.03 -0.78
N THR A 82 -16.49 -9.96 -2.09
CA THR A 82 -17.22 -10.81 -3.06
C THR A 82 -16.40 -12.06 -3.41
N THR A 83 -16.97 -13.25 -3.28
CA THR A 83 -16.21 -14.52 -3.29
C THR A 83 -15.84 -15.09 -4.67
N ASP A 84 -16.57 -14.73 -5.73
CA ASP A 84 -16.49 -15.40 -7.04
C ASP A 84 -15.74 -14.59 -8.11
N THR A 85 -14.69 -13.87 -7.71
CA THR A 85 -14.03 -12.90 -8.58
C THR A 85 -12.53 -12.77 -8.29
N ARG A 86 -11.82 -12.13 -9.22
CA ARG A 86 -10.40 -11.83 -9.14
C ARG A 86 -10.14 -10.70 -8.13
N TYR A 87 -9.34 -10.95 -7.10
CA TYR A 87 -9.06 -10.00 -6.02
C TYR A 87 -7.92 -9.02 -6.30
N ASP A 88 -7.00 -9.35 -7.22
CA ASP A 88 -5.91 -8.47 -7.65
C ASP A 88 -5.58 -8.67 -9.13
N MET A 89 -4.91 -7.68 -9.73
CA MET A 89 -4.59 -7.68 -11.16
C MET A 89 -3.68 -8.83 -11.59
N ARG A 90 -3.05 -9.58 -10.68
CA ARG A 90 -2.27 -10.79 -11.00
C ARG A 90 -2.90 -12.10 -10.52
N ALA A 91 -4.06 -12.05 -9.85
CA ALA A 91 -4.73 -13.21 -9.26
C ALA A 91 -3.83 -14.00 -8.28
N LEU A 92 -3.09 -13.28 -7.43
CA LEU A 92 -2.25 -13.84 -6.38
C LEU A 92 -3.00 -14.01 -5.05
N LEU A 93 -4.00 -13.16 -4.79
CA LEU A 93 -4.86 -13.27 -3.62
C LEU A 93 -5.93 -14.34 -3.84
N THR A 94 -6.14 -15.18 -2.83
CA THR A 94 -7.07 -16.32 -2.87
C THR A 94 -8.44 -16.01 -2.27
N ALA A 95 -8.56 -14.89 -1.55
CA ALA A 95 -9.76 -14.48 -0.83
C ALA A 95 -9.79 -12.94 -0.67
N PRO A 96 -10.94 -12.34 -0.33
CA PRO A 96 -11.04 -10.91 -0.09
C PRO A 96 -10.30 -10.47 1.18
N CYS A 97 -10.32 -9.17 1.47
CA CYS A 97 -9.82 -8.60 2.72
C CYS A 97 -10.45 -9.36 3.92
N PRO A 98 -9.68 -9.76 4.95
CA PRO A 98 -8.31 -9.34 5.26
C PRO A 98 -7.20 -10.28 4.75
N THR A 99 -7.47 -11.17 3.79
CA THR A 99 -6.46 -12.09 3.27
C THR A 99 -5.28 -11.34 2.65
N LEU A 100 -4.06 -11.75 2.97
CA LEU A 100 -2.82 -11.19 2.44
C LEU A 100 -1.99 -12.25 1.73
N VAL A 101 -1.26 -11.86 0.68
CA VAL A 101 -0.16 -12.68 0.15
C VAL A 101 1.07 -12.52 1.04
N SER A 102 2.03 -13.45 0.95
CA SER A 102 3.31 -13.31 1.67
C SER A 102 3.97 -11.97 1.31
N GLY A 103 4.40 -11.24 2.33
CA GLY A 103 4.97 -9.89 2.21
C GLY A 103 3.94 -8.78 1.95
N GLY A 104 2.65 -9.08 1.93
CA GLY A 104 1.56 -8.09 1.84
C GLY A 104 1.31 -7.38 3.17
N VAL A 105 0.75 -6.17 3.10
CA VAL A 105 0.44 -5.34 4.27
C VAL A 105 -1.00 -4.82 4.16
N LEU A 106 -1.65 -4.66 5.31
CA LEU A 106 -2.90 -3.93 5.47
C LEU A 106 -2.75 -2.88 6.56
N SER A 107 -3.49 -1.78 6.41
CA SER A 107 -3.60 -0.74 7.41
C SER A 107 -4.96 -0.82 8.11
N LYS A 108 -4.96 -1.06 9.42
CA LYS A 108 -6.15 -1.19 10.27
C LYS A 108 -6.22 -0.02 11.27
N LEU A 109 -7.42 0.44 11.60
CA LEU A 109 -7.66 1.41 12.66
C LEU A 109 -8.03 0.70 13.95
N VAL A 110 -7.27 0.95 15.02
CA VAL A 110 -7.54 0.48 16.38
C VAL A 110 -7.58 1.69 17.30
N ASN A 111 -8.73 1.95 17.93
CA ASN A 111 -8.94 3.10 18.81
C ASN A 111 -8.53 4.43 18.16
N GLY A 112 -8.77 4.58 16.85
CA GLY A 112 -8.41 5.77 16.08
C GLY A 112 -6.93 5.85 15.63
N ALA A 113 -6.08 4.92 16.09
CA ALA A 113 -4.69 4.83 15.67
C ALA A 113 -4.50 3.83 14.52
N LEU A 114 -3.52 4.09 13.65
CA LEU A 114 -3.16 3.18 12.57
C LEU A 114 -2.29 2.03 13.09
N GLN A 115 -2.65 0.80 12.75
CA GLN A 115 -1.88 -0.40 12.99
C GLN A 115 -1.66 -1.13 11.67
N LEU A 116 -0.41 -1.54 11.40
CA LEU A 116 -0.12 -2.41 10.26
C LEU A 116 -0.43 -3.87 10.63
N VAL A 117 -1.11 -4.55 9.73
CA VAL A 117 -1.26 -6.01 9.71
C VAL A 117 -0.35 -6.52 8.60
N GLN A 118 0.60 -7.36 8.95
CA GLN A 118 1.66 -7.82 8.06
C GLN A 118 1.53 -9.33 7.86
N ALA A 119 1.56 -9.79 6.61
CA ALA A 119 1.72 -11.21 6.32
C ALA A 119 3.15 -11.65 6.61
N PRO A 120 3.40 -12.97 6.76
CA PRO A 120 4.76 -13.48 6.81
C PRO A 120 5.57 -13.03 5.59
N ALA A 121 6.72 -12.41 5.85
CA ALA A 121 7.72 -12.07 4.84
C ALA A 121 8.61 -13.28 4.57
N SER A 122 9.11 -13.40 3.35
CA SER A 122 10.02 -14.48 2.95
C SER A 122 11.48 -14.16 3.25
N THR A 123 11.83 -12.88 3.42
CA THR A 123 13.21 -12.43 3.68
C THR A 123 13.25 -11.25 4.66
N PRO A 124 14.39 -10.99 5.34
CA PRO A 124 14.57 -9.78 6.14
C PRO A 124 14.38 -8.49 5.33
N LEU A 125 14.81 -8.49 4.07
CA LEU A 125 14.64 -7.36 3.16
C LEU A 125 13.14 -7.05 2.94
N GLU A 126 12.31 -8.06 2.77
CA GLU A 126 10.86 -7.85 2.65
C GLU A 126 10.27 -7.26 3.93
N ILE A 127 10.75 -7.66 5.11
CA ILE A 127 10.31 -7.06 6.39
C ILE A 127 10.60 -5.56 6.41
N ASP A 128 11.78 -5.15 5.93
CA ASP A 128 12.15 -3.73 5.84
C ASP A 128 11.26 -2.98 4.83
N GLN A 129 10.97 -3.60 3.67
CA GLN A 129 10.12 -3.02 2.61
C GLN A 129 8.64 -2.88 3.00
N MET A 130 8.17 -3.64 3.99
CA MET A 130 6.79 -3.60 4.51
C MET A 130 6.53 -2.45 5.50
N ARG A 131 7.53 -1.63 5.80
CA ARG A 131 7.41 -0.50 6.73
C ARG A 131 6.78 0.71 6.05
N ILE A 132 6.20 1.61 6.86
CA ILE A 132 5.74 2.90 6.36
C ILE A 132 6.97 3.75 6.03
N ASN A 133 7.06 4.19 4.78
CA ASN A 133 8.13 5.07 4.34
C ASN A 133 7.99 6.46 4.96
N PRO A 134 9.03 7.00 5.62
CA PRO A 134 9.02 8.38 6.11
C PRO A 134 8.75 9.37 4.99
N GLY A 135 7.85 10.31 5.22
CA GLY A 135 7.41 11.26 4.21
C GLY A 135 6.57 10.66 3.09
N SER A 136 6.02 9.45 3.22
CA SER A 136 4.90 8.99 2.38
C SER A 136 3.62 9.78 2.72
N ARG A 137 2.57 9.66 1.89
CA ARG A 137 1.23 10.20 2.23
C ARG A 137 0.70 9.63 3.54
N ARG A 138 0.91 8.33 3.78
CA ARG A 138 0.46 7.64 4.99
C ARG A 138 1.14 8.20 6.25
N ASP A 139 2.46 8.35 6.21
CA ASP A 139 3.23 8.97 7.29
C ASP A 139 2.77 10.41 7.57
N ARG A 140 2.60 11.20 6.51
CA ARG A 140 2.04 12.57 6.60
C ARG A 140 0.64 12.62 7.21
N TRP A 141 -0.22 11.66 6.85
CA TRP A 141 -1.57 11.58 7.39
C TRP A 141 -1.55 11.28 8.89
N GLN A 142 -0.69 10.35 9.34
CA GLN A 142 -0.52 10.04 10.76
C GLN A 142 0.03 11.22 11.57
N MET A 143 1.00 11.96 11.03
CA MET A 143 1.61 13.10 11.74
C MET A 143 0.69 14.32 11.85
N GLY A 144 -0.26 14.48 10.93
CA GLY A 144 -1.07 15.70 10.80
C GLY A 144 -0.29 16.85 10.14
N GLN A 145 -1.03 17.71 9.42
CA GLN A 145 -0.44 18.68 8.48
C GLN A 145 0.55 19.67 9.11
N GLN A 146 0.28 20.10 10.35
CA GLN A 146 1.14 21.00 11.13
C GLN A 146 2.51 20.42 11.47
N ASN A 147 2.66 19.09 11.42
CA ASN A 147 3.89 18.39 11.77
C ASN A 147 4.65 17.88 10.54
N TRP A 148 4.23 18.28 9.34
CA TRP A 148 4.90 17.85 8.11
C TRP A 148 6.31 18.41 8.06
N ARG A 149 7.28 17.50 7.91
CA ARG A 149 8.68 17.86 7.71
C ARG A 149 8.94 18.15 6.24
N ASN A 150 9.75 19.16 5.98
CA ASN A 150 10.31 19.35 4.65
C ASN A 150 11.12 18.12 4.26
N SER A 151 11.07 17.74 2.98
CA SER A 151 11.95 16.69 2.47
C SER A 151 13.39 17.15 2.67
N LEU A 152 14.19 16.32 3.34
CA LEU A 152 15.64 16.49 3.36
C LEU A 152 16.12 16.37 1.91
N ARG A 153 16.96 17.33 1.48
CA ARG A 153 17.55 17.34 0.15
C ARG A 153 18.59 16.23 0.02
#